data_AF-A0A971D1T0-F1
#
_entry.id   AF-A0A971D1T0-F1
#
_cell.length_a   1.000
_cell.length_b   1.000
_cell.length_c   1.000
_cell.angle_alpha   90.00
_cell.angle_beta   90.00
_cell.angle_gamma   90.00
#
_symmetry.space_group_name_H-M   'P 1'
#
loop_
_entity.id
_entity.type
_entity.pdbx_description
1 polymer ?
#
loop_
_entity_poly.entity_id
_entity_poly.type
_entity_poly.pdbx_seq_one_letter_code
_entity_poly.pdbx_strand_id
1 'polypeptide(L)'
;YDGGPQWTLTFWWGLAYTAVLANAVAWFLWLYALHALPAGAAGLGTLSIPVVGVLAAWVQLGETPTAVEGAGMALIIAALAVLAAYGLLAGRDRPVAAGEEPDVRPLID
;
A
#
# COMPACT_ATOMS: atom_id res chain seq x y z
N TYR A 1 -34.63 -24.91 -0.09
CA TYR A 1 -33.53 -23.94 0.04
C TYR A 1 -32.96 -23.75 -1.33
N ASP A 2 -33.36 -22.69 -2.02
CA ASP A 2 -32.72 -22.30 -3.28
C ASP A 2 -31.40 -21.62 -2.90
N GLY A 3 -30.38 -22.43 -2.62
CA GLY A 3 -29.14 -22.06 -1.94
C GLY A 3 -28.20 -21.12 -2.71
N GLY A 4 -28.74 -20.31 -3.62
CA GLY A 4 -28.01 -19.31 -4.38
C GLY A 4 -27.96 -17.96 -3.68
N PRO A 5 -27.01 -17.10 -4.08
CA PRO A 5 -26.96 -15.73 -3.58
C PRO A 5 -28.26 -14.99 -3.92
N GLN A 6 -28.81 -14.30 -2.93
CA GLN A 6 -29.97 -13.44 -3.15
C GLN A 6 -29.52 -12.17 -3.84
N TRP A 7 -29.96 -11.98 -5.09
CA TRP A 7 -29.66 -10.84 -5.95
C TRP A 7 -30.38 -9.57 -5.49
N THR A 8 -30.06 -9.15 -4.28
CA THR A 8 -30.57 -7.91 -3.70
C THR A 8 -29.74 -6.73 -4.17
N LEU A 9 -30.32 -5.52 -4.11
CA LEU A 9 -29.60 -4.29 -4.44
C LEU A 9 -28.38 -4.09 -3.53
N THR A 10 -28.48 -4.47 -2.25
CA THR A 10 -27.37 -4.45 -1.30
C THR A 10 -26.24 -5.38 -1.73
N PHE A 11 -26.56 -6.59 -2.19
CA PHE A 11 -25.56 -7.52 -2.72
C PHE A 11 -24.85 -6.94 -3.95
N TRP A 12 -25.61 -6.35 -4.89
CA TRP A 12 -25.05 -5.66 -6.05
C TRP A 12 -24.07 -4.55 -5.67
N TRP A 13 -24.43 -3.69 -4.71
CA TRP A 13 -23.54 -2.63 -4.23
C TRP A 13 -22.30 -3.17 -3.52
N GLY A 14 -22.44 -4.19 -2.67
CA GLY A 14 -21.31 -4.84 -2.01
C GLY A 14 -20.35 -5.48 -3.01
N LEU A 15 -20.90 -6.13 -4.05
CA LEU A 15 -20.13 -6.74 -5.13
C LEU A 15 -19.39 -5.68 -5.96
N ALA A 16 -20.09 -4.60 -6.35
CA ALA A 16 -19.49 -3.51 -7.11
C ALA A 16 -18.37 -2.81 -6.32
N TYR A 17 -18.60 -2.51 -5.04
CA TYR A 17 -17.60 -1.94 -4.14
C TYR A 17 -16.35 -2.85 -4.06
N THR A 18 -16.56 -4.14 -3.83
CA THR A 18 -15.46 -5.10 -3.67
C THR A 18 -14.68 -5.29 -4.97
N ALA A 19 -15.36 -5.48 -6.10
CA ALA A 19 -14.71 -5.72 -7.37
C ALA A 19 -13.94 -4.49 -7.89
N VAL A 20 -14.56 -3.31 -7.80
CA VAL A 20 -14.00 -2.08 -8.38
C VAL A 20 -13.01 -1.42 -7.41
N LEU A 21 -13.46 -1.04 -6.21
CA LEU A 21 -12.64 -0.25 -5.30
C LEU A 21 -11.66 -1.14 -4.53
N ALA A 22 -12.16 -2.19 -3.86
CA ALA A 22 -11.31 -3.00 -2.99
C ALA A 22 -10.31 -3.85 -3.78
N ASN A 23 -10.62 -4.22 -5.02
CA ASN A 23 -9.75 -5.05 -5.84
C ASN A 23 -9.09 -4.27 -7.00
N ALA A 24 -9.86 -3.81 -8.00
CA ALA A 24 -9.25 -3.24 -9.21
C ALA A 24 -8.43 -1.97 -8.92
N VAL A 25 -8.99 -1.00 -8.19
CA VAL A 25 -8.31 0.24 -7.84
C VAL A 25 -7.15 -0.02 -6.87
N ALA A 26 -7.37 -0.84 -5.85
CA ALA A 26 -6.32 -1.17 -4.88
C ALA A 26 -5.10 -1.84 -5.55
N TRP A 27 -5.32 -2.82 -6.43
CA TRP A 27 -4.24 -3.47 -7.18
C TRP A 27 -3.53 -2.52 -8.13
N PHE A 28 -4.28 -1.67 -8.83
CA PHE A 28 -3.68 -0.68 -9.71
C PHE A 28 -2.75 0.27 -8.94
N LEU A 29 -3.23 0.81 -7.81
CA LEU A 29 -2.44 1.69 -6.95
C LEU A 29 -1.23 0.97 -6.35
N TRP A 30 -1.37 -0.31 -5.98
CA TRP A 30 -0.27 -1.11 -5.49
C TRP A 30 0.82 -1.32 -6.55
N LEU A 31 0.45 -1.69 -7.78
CA LEU A 31 1.41 -1.84 -8.88
C LEU A 31 2.08 -0.52 -9.23
N TYR A 32 1.31 0.58 -9.25
CA TYR A 32 1.86 1.91 -9.41
C TYR A 32 2.87 2.25 -8.30
N ALA A 33 2.54 1.95 -7.04
CA ALA A 33 3.44 2.15 -5.91
C ALA A 33 4.73 1.31 -6.05
N LEU A 34 4.62 0.04 -6.45
CA LEU A 34 5.80 -0.81 -6.70
C LEU A 34 6.70 -0.26 -7.81
N HIS A 35 6.13 0.37 -8.83
CA HIS A 35 6.90 1.01 -9.90
C HIS A 35 7.53 2.34 -9.48
N ALA A 36 6.86 3.11 -8.60
CA ALA A 36 7.28 4.45 -8.21
C ALA A 36 8.18 4.50 -6.98
N LEU A 37 8.14 3.49 -6.10
CA LEU A 37 8.83 3.48 -4.80
C LEU A 37 9.88 2.37 -4.73
N PRO A 38 11.02 2.60 -4.04
CA PRO A 38 11.93 1.52 -3.66
C PRO A 38 11.19 0.43 -2.87
N ALA A 39 11.56 -0.84 -3.04
CA ALA A 39 10.89 -1.97 -2.40
C ALA A 39 10.74 -1.83 -0.86
N GLY A 40 11.73 -1.24 -0.19
CA GLY A 40 11.67 -0.95 1.25
C GLY A 40 10.57 0.05 1.62
N ALA A 41 10.31 1.05 0.78
CA ALA A 41 9.26 2.04 1.02
C ALA A 41 7.86 1.49 0.75
N ALA A 42 7.69 0.67 -0.30
CA ALA A 42 6.44 -0.03 -0.57
C ALA A 42 6.08 -1.01 0.57
N GLY A 43 7.06 -1.78 1.06
CA GLY A 43 6.88 -2.70 2.19
C GLY A 43 6.48 -1.97 3.48
N LEU A 44 7.17 -0.87 3.82
CA LEU A 44 6.80 -0.04 4.97
C LEU A 44 5.39 0.57 4.80
N GLY A 45 5.00 0.94 3.59
CA GLY A 45 3.63 1.37 3.27
C GLY A 45 2.57 0.37 3.71
N THR A 46 2.83 -0.94 3.60
CA THR A 46 1.89 -1.98 4.05
C THR A 46 1.70 -2.02 5.57
N LEU A 47 2.68 -1.55 6.36
CA LEU A 47 2.51 -1.38 7.81
C LEU A 47 1.46 -0.32 8.15
N SER A 48 1.12 0.58 7.23
CA SER A 48 0.03 1.54 7.44
C SER A 48 -1.34 0.86 7.49
N ILE A 49 -1.50 -0.34 6.90
CA ILE A 49 -2.78 -1.06 6.83
C ILE A 49 -3.38 -1.32 8.22
N PRO A 50 -2.67 -1.91 9.21
CA PRO A 50 -3.21 -2.09 10.56
C PRO A 50 -3.57 -0.76 11.24
N VAL A 51 -2.80 0.31 11.01
CA VAL A 51 -3.12 1.63 11.58
C VAL A 51 -4.45 2.15 11.03
N VAL A 52 -4.64 2.09 9.70
CA VAL A 52 -5.89 2.49 9.05
C VAL A 52 -7.05 1.59 9.50
N GLY A 53 -6.81 0.29 9.65
CA GLY A 53 -7.81 -0.67 10.13
C GLY A 53 -8.30 -0.35 11.55
N VAL A 54 -7.40 -0.11 12.49
CA VAL A 54 -7.75 0.27 13.87
C VAL A 54 -8.46 1.62 13.91
N LEU A 55 -8.00 2.61 13.13
CA LEU A 55 -8.69 3.90 13.04
C LEU A 55 -10.10 3.77 12.46
N ALA A 56 -10.28 2.94 11.43
CA ALA A 56 -11.59 2.68 10.84
C ALA A 56 -12.51 1.96 11.84
N ALA A 57 -12.01 0.97 12.59
CA ALA A 57 -12.76 0.30 13.65
C ALA A 57 -13.17 1.27 14.75
N TRP A 58 -12.26 2.13 15.19
CA TRP A 58 -12.56 3.15 16.20
C TRP A 58 -13.64 4.12 15.74
N VAL A 59 -13.56 4.62 14.50
CA VAL A 59 -14.50 5.61 13.97
C VAL A 59 -15.85 4.99 13.58
N GLN A 60 -15.87 3.81 12.95
CA GLN A 60 -17.10 3.19 12.42
C GLN A 60 -17.81 2.30 13.44
N LEU A 61 -17.06 1.56 14.26
CA LEU A 61 -17.63 0.63 15.24
C LEU A 61 -17.65 1.23 16.66
N GLY A 62 -16.91 2.32 16.90
CA GLY A 62 -16.83 2.95 18.22
C GLY A 62 -15.89 2.24 19.20
N GLU A 63 -15.06 1.31 18.71
CA GLU A 63 -14.11 0.56 19.55
C GLU A 63 -12.96 1.45 20.01
N THR A 64 -12.67 1.50 21.31
CA THR A 64 -11.53 2.28 21.82
C THR A 64 -10.24 1.47 21.74
N PRO A 65 -9.20 1.94 21.02
CA PRO A 65 -7.92 1.25 20.96
C PRO A 65 -7.32 1.08 22.36
N THR A 66 -6.81 -0.11 22.64
CA THR A 66 -6.09 -0.39 23.88
C THR A 66 -4.74 0.34 23.90
N ALA A 67 -4.13 0.49 25.08
CA ALA A 67 -2.83 1.13 25.22
C ALA A 67 -1.72 0.44 24.38
N VAL A 68 -1.79 -0.88 24.23
CA VAL A 68 -0.84 -1.67 23.43
C VAL A 68 -1.03 -1.43 21.94
N GLU A 69 -2.27 -1.39 21.46
CA GLU A 69 -2.58 -1.05 20.06
C GLU A 69 -2.13 0.37 19.72
N GLY A 70 -2.41 1.33 20.61
CA GLY A 70 -1.95 2.71 20.46
C GLY A 70 -0.43 2.83 20.38
N ALA A 71 0.31 2.08 21.22
CA ALA A 71 1.77 2.04 21.17
C ALA A 71 2.29 1.44 19.84
N GLY A 72 1.67 0.37 19.36
CA GLY A 72 1.99 -0.23 18.06
C GLY A 72 1.75 0.74 16.89
N MET A 73 0.62 1.44 16.90
CA MET A 73 0.30 2.47 15.89
C MET A 73 1.33 3.60 15.91
N ALA A 74 1.73 4.07 17.09
CA ALA A 74 2.75 5.11 17.22
C ALA A 74 4.10 4.68 16.65
N LEU A 75 4.52 3.43 16.88
CA LEU A 75 5.77 2.89 16.32
C LEU A 75 5.73 2.81 14.79
N ILE A 76 4.60 2.39 14.21
CA ILE A 76 4.42 2.33 12.75
C ILE A 76 4.51 3.74 12.15
N ILE A 77 3.78 4.70 12.72
CA ILE A 77 3.78 6.09 12.25
C ILE A 77 5.20 6.68 12.34
N ALA A 78 5.92 6.42 13.43
CA ALA A 78 7.31 6.86 13.58
C ALA A 78 8.22 6.26 12.50
N ALA A 79 8.13 4.95 12.23
CA ALA A 79 8.92 4.29 11.19
C ALA A 79 8.63 4.87 9.80
N LEU A 80 7.36 5.13 9.47
CA LEU A 80 6.94 5.75 8.21
C LEU A 80 7.46 7.18 8.08
N ALA A 81 7.38 7.98 9.15
CA ALA A 81 7.87 9.35 9.17
C ALA A 81 9.39 9.42 8.95
N VAL A 82 10.13 8.52 9.59
CA VAL A 82 11.59 8.40 9.41
C VAL A 82 11.92 8.02 7.96
N LEU A 83 11.23 7.03 7.40
CA LEU A 83 11.42 6.64 5.99
C LEU A 83 11.12 7.81 5.04
N ALA A 84 10.00 8.51 5.23
CA ALA A 84 9.61 9.64 4.40
C ALA A 84 10.67 10.75 4.47
N ALA A 85 11.19 11.03 5.67
CA ALA A 85 12.28 11.98 5.86
C ALA A 85 13.56 11.54 5.11
N TYR A 86 13.96 10.26 5.21
CA TYR A 86 15.10 9.75 4.44
C TYR A 86 14.88 9.86 2.93
N GLY A 87 13.68 9.59 2.42
CA GLY A 87 13.35 9.74 1.00
C GLY A 87 13.45 11.20 0.52
N LEU A 88 12.96 12.15 1.32
CA LEU A 88 13.06 13.59 1.02
C LEU A 88 14.50 14.11 1.09
N LEU A 89 15.30 13.61 2.05
CA LEU A 89 16.69 14.00 2.23
C LEU A 89 17.61 13.38 1.17
N ALA A 90 17.41 12.11 0.82
CA ALA A 90 18.17 11.38 -0.20
C ALA A 90 17.77 11.75 -1.64
N GLY A 91 16.61 12.40 -1.83
CA GLY A 91 16.12 12.92 -3.11
C GLY A 91 16.99 14.00 -3.77
N ARG A 92 18.17 14.31 -3.24
CA ARG A 92 19.16 15.21 -3.84
C ARG A 92 20.29 14.50 -4.59
N ASP A 93 20.45 13.18 -4.47
CA ASP A 93 21.62 12.44 -4.98
C ASP A 93 21.26 11.31 -5.96
N ARG A 94 20.52 11.61 -7.03
CA ARG A 94 20.59 10.81 -8.26
C ARG A 94 20.85 11.70 -9.46
N PRO A 95 22.12 11.91 -9.86
CA PRO A 95 22.41 12.08 -11.26
C PRO A 95 21.91 10.81 -11.94
N VAL A 96 20.90 10.94 -12.79
CA VAL A 96 20.56 9.92 -13.77
C VAL A 96 21.88 9.61 -14.48
N ALA A 97 22.44 8.43 -14.23
CA ALA A 97 23.56 7.91 -14.98
C ALA A 97 23.10 7.83 -16.44
N ALA A 98 23.43 8.89 -17.17
CA ALA A 98 23.36 8.92 -18.61
C ALA A 98 24.34 7.86 -19.10
N GLY A 99 23.85 6.87 -19.84
CA GLY A 99 24.67 6.15 -20.81
C GLY A 99 25.36 4.86 -20.37
N GLU A 100 24.75 4.06 -19.50
CA GLU A 100 25.05 2.61 -19.53
C GLU A 100 24.17 1.96 -20.59
N GLU A 101 24.52 2.21 -21.87
CA GLU A 101 24.22 1.25 -22.93
C GLU A 101 24.75 -0.11 -22.44
N PRO A 102 23.92 -1.16 -22.38
CA PRO A 102 24.45 -2.48 -22.15
C PRO A 102 25.36 -2.80 -23.33
N ASP A 103 26.66 -2.92 -23.07
CA ASP A 103 27.65 -3.46 -24.01
C ASP A 103 27.26 -4.90 -24.32
N VAL A 104 26.32 -5.05 -25.25
CA VAL A 104 25.99 -6.30 -25.91
C VAL A 104 27.11 -6.59 -26.90
N ARG A 105 28.26 -6.97 -26.36
CA ARG A 105 29.36 -7.51 -27.15
C ARG A 105 28.81 -8.76 -27.87
N PRO A 106 28.75 -8.79 -29.20
CA PRO A 106 28.31 -9.99 -29.91
C PRO A 106 29.32 -11.09 -29.60
N LEU A 107 28.86 -12.15 -28.93
CA LEU A 107 29.63 -13.36 -28.65
C LEU A 107 29.79 -14.19 -29.93
N ILE A 108 30.44 -13.60 -30.93
CA ILE A 108 30.81 -14.28 -32.18
C ILE A 108 32.17 -13.73 -32.61
N ASP A 109 33.22 -14.31 -32.02
CA ASP A 109 34.58 -14.44 -32.55
C ASP A 109 35.12 -15.80 -32.10
#